data_AF-A0A502JSU2-F1
#
_entry.id   AF-A0A502JSU2-F1
#
_cell.length_a   1.000
_cell.length_b   1.000
_cell.length_c   1.000
_cell.angle_alpha   90.00
_cell.angle_beta   90.00
_cell.angle_gamma   90.00
#
_symmetry.space_group_name_H-M   'P 1'
#
loop_
_entity.id
_entity.type
_entity.pdbx_description
1 polymer ?
#
loop_
_entity_poly.entity_id
_entity_poly.type
_entity_poly.pdbx_seq_one_letter_code
_entity_poly.pdbx_strand_id
1 'polypeptide(L)'
;MFSLNHVLKFGSTLLIAFLLSGCSSGNGSNNDNHENTAPTNNQVEQNSSGAPINSNETQQTQKIETGAALVISGSNNNFSGQRIAIDNYNTTSINVDGTNVVIGYPGIQSGNWSKITANGRKLETCCGSYSDTRFGIANSLDGNSNSYLFYNGNPTSDMPTSGQASYLGKAIIIADIPTLNGKDSYAANSQFNVDFGNKSFNGSLDINDIRAINIDGYISGNNLSGYASSSINYSMPTSPVEGKFYGEQAKELAGLIQSKDNSWGAVFGAKKQ
;
A
#
# COMPACT_ATOMS: atom_id res chain seq x y z
N MET A 1 35.05 46.77 11.84
CA MET A 1 35.56 47.12 10.49
C MET A 1 36.19 45.87 9.88
N PHE A 2 36.05 45.71 8.56
CA PHE A 2 36.51 44.62 7.67
C PHE A 2 35.63 43.35 7.72
N SER A 3 34.62 43.20 6.85
CA SER A 3 34.58 42.96 5.37
C SER A 3 34.79 41.48 5.03
N LEU A 4 33.69 40.79 4.68
CA LEU A 4 33.70 39.56 3.91
C LEU A 4 33.08 39.85 2.54
N ASN A 5 33.90 39.78 1.50
CA ASN A 5 33.47 39.71 0.11
C ASN A 5 33.17 38.25 -0.23
N HIS A 6 31.93 37.93 -0.64
CA HIS A 6 31.65 36.72 -1.41
C HIS A 6 31.26 37.11 -2.84
N VAL A 7 32.12 36.69 -3.77
CA VAL A 7 31.93 36.83 -5.22
C VAL A 7 30.98 35.74 -5.69
N LEU A 8 29.81 36.14 -6.18
CA LEU A 8 28.89 35.30 -6.95
C LEU A 8 29.48 35.05 -8.35
N LYS A 9 29.60 33.79 -8.76
CA LYS A 9 29.84 33.40 -10.16
C LYS A 9 28.63 32.63 -10.69
N PHE A 10 27.93 33.25 -11.63
CA PHE A 10 26.97 32.61 -12.53
C PHE A 10 27.74 31.79 -13.58
N GLY A 11 27.35 30.53 -13.79
CA GLY A 11 27.89 29.64 -14.82
C GLY A 11 26.78 29.14 -15.73
N SER A 12 26.99 29.30 -17.04
CA SER A 12 26.00 29.37 -18.10
C SER A 12 25.36 28.05 -18.55
N THR A 13 24.16 28.22 -19.09
CA THR A 13 23.32 27.33 -19.91
C THR A 13 24.09 26.66 -21.06
N LEU A 14 23.81 25.36 -21.29
CA LEU A 14 24.04 24.72 -22.58
C LEU A 14 22.71 24.12 -23.09
N LEU A 15 22.22 24.70 -24.18
CA LEU A 15 21.04 24.28 -24.94
C LEU A 15 21.53 23.37 -26.08
N ILE A 16 21.04 22.14 -26.18
CA ILE A 16 21.30 21.27 -27.33
C ILE A 16 19.97 21.06 -28.06
N ALA A 17 19.90 21.61 -29.26
CA ALA A 17 18.81 21.41 -30.22
C ALA A 17 19.12 20.18 -31.09
N PHE A 18 18.13 19.31 -31.28
CA PHE A 18 18.08 18.34 -32.37
C PHE A 18 16.92 18.69 -33.32
N LEU A 19 17.28 18.84 -34.59
CA LEU A 19 16.50 19.04 -35.81
C LEU A 19 17.00 17.93 -36.76
N LEU A 20 16.26 17.21 -37.63
CA LEU A 20 14.92 17.23 -38.24
C LEU A 20 14.49 15.73 -38.44
N SER A 21 13.36 15.29 -39.03
CA SER A 21 12.56 15.73 -40.19
C SER A 21 11.37 14.77 -40.42
N GLY A 22 10.26 15.31 -40.98
CA GLY A 22 9.22 14.76 -41.91
C GLY A 22 8.67 13.33 -41.73
N CYS A 23 7.38 13.00 -41.97
CA CYS A 23 6.35 13.47 -42.91
C CYS A 23 4.97 13.42 -42.19
N SER A 24 4.04 14.38 -42.28
CA SER A 24 3.25 14.87 -43.42
C SER A 24 2.45 13.80 -44.19
N SER A 25 1.18 13.67 -43.83
CA SER A 25 0.06 13.62 -44.79
C SER A 25 -1.24 13.93 -44.06
N GLY A 26 -1.81 15.10 -44.34
CA GLY A 26 -3.10 15.53 -43.80
C GLY A 26 -4.28 15.04 -44.64
N ASN A 27 -5.48 15.19 -44.09
CA ASN A 27 -6.59 15.87 -44.76
C ASN A 27 -7.62 16.30 -43.71
N GLY A 28 -7.97 17.58 -43.69
CA GLY A 28 -9.06 18.12 -42.88
C GLY A 28 -10.36 18.20 -43.66
N SER A 29 -11.48 18.25 -42.93
CA SER A 29 -12.52 19.28 -43.10
C SER A 29 -13.66 19.06 -42.10
N ASN A 30 -14.03 20.15 -41.43
CA ASN A 30 -15.25 20.32 -40.65
C ASN A 30 -16.50 20.29 -41.55
N ASN A 31 -17.63 19.84 -41.00
CA ASN A 31 -18.87 20.62 -41.00
C ASN A 31 -19.88 20.07 -40.00
N ASP A 32 -20.57 21.01 -39.35
CA ASP A 32 -21.61 20.82 -38.36
C ASP A 32 -22.94 20.32 -38.95
N ASN A 33 -23.76 19.78 -38.03
CA ASN A 33 -25.22 19.79 -37.96
C ASN A 33 -26.07 18.64 -38.56
N HIS A 34 -26.93 18.18 -37.64
CA HIS A 34 -28.34 17.77 -37.79
C HIS A 34 -28.73 16.29 -38.01
N GLU A 35 -29.48 15.82 -36.99
CA GLU A 35 -30.63 14.89 -36.99
C GLU A 35 -30.61 13.57 -37.77
N ASN A 36 -30.68 12.50 -36.97
CA ASN A 36 -31.77 11.52 -36.91
C ASN A 36 -32.24 10.86 -38.22
N THR A 37 -31.88 9.59 -38.42
CA THR A 37 -32.82 8.50 -38.78
C THR A 37 -32.11 7.13 -38.79
N ALA A 38 -32.62 6.18 -38.01
CA ALA A 38 -32.50 4.74 -38.29
C ALA A 38 -33.47 4.41 -39.46
N PRO A 39 -33.33 3.29 -40.23
CA PRO A 39 -33.44 1.93 -39.68
C PRO A 39 -32.73 0.76 -40.42
N THR A 40 -32.83 -0.43 -39.80
CA THR A 40 -32.96 -1.81 -40.36
C THR A 40 -31.76 -2.59 -40.94
N ASN A 41 -31.27 -3.52 -40.11
CA ASN A 41 -31.32 -5.00 -40.22
C ASN A 41 -31.07 -5.68 -41.58
N ASN A 42 -30.09 -6.61 -41.63
CA ASN A 42 -30.25 -8.00 -42.08
C ASN A 42 -28.97 -8.83 -41.86
N GLN A 43 -29.16 -10.01 -41.24
CA GLN A 43 -28.17 -11.09 -41.05
C GLN A 43 -27.83 -11.79 -42.37
N VAL A 44 -26.57 -12.24 -42.54
CA VAL A 44 -26.23 -13.56 -43.14
C VAL A 44 -24.87 -14.02 -42.58
N GLU A 45 -24.83 -15.19 -41.92
CA GLU A 45 -23.62 -15.97 -41.65
C GLU A 45 -23.12 -16.67 -42.92
N GLN A 46 -21.81 -16.70 -43.16
CA GLN A 46 -21.16 -17.92 -43.66
C GLN A 46 -19.63 -17.93 -43.45
N ASN A 47 -19.18 -19.11 -43.08
CA ASN A 47 -17.89 -19.53 -42.55
C ASN A 47 -16.81 -19.69 -43.65
N SER A 48 -15.56 -19.29 -43.38
CA SER A 48 -14.39 -19.95 -43.99
C SER A 48 -13.09 -19.72 -43.20
N SER A 49 -12.49 -20.85 -42.87
CA SER A 49 -11.21 -21.19 -42.24
C SER A 49 -9.96 -20.39 -42.65
N GLY A 50 -9.09 -20.12 -41.66
CA GLY A 50 -7.68 -19.73 -41.83
C GLY A 50 -6.87 -19.81 -40.53
N ALA A 51 -6.07 -20.88 -40.39
CA ALA A 51 -4.83 -21.14 -39.59
C ALA A 51 -4.63 -20.56 -38.16
N PRO A 52 -4.00 -21.34 -37.25
CA PRO A 52 -3.87 -21.00 -35.83
C PRO A 52 -2.81 -19.90 -35.61
N ILE A 53 -3.20 -18.82 -34.96
CA ILE A 53 -2.24 -17.86 -34.38
C ILE A 53 -1.75 -18.48 -33.08
N ASN A 54 -0.53 -18.98 -33.12
CA ASN A 54 0.22 -19.46 -31.96
C ASN A 54 0.61 -18.24 -31.12
N SER A 55 -0.25 -17.83 -30.20
CA SER A 55 0.12 -16.85 -29.16
C SER A 55 0.99 -17.58 -28.14
N ASN A 56 2.30 -17.53 -28.35
CA ASN A 56 3.26 -17.65 -27.26
C ASN A 56 3.03 -16.47 -26.30
N GLU A 57 1.99 -16.58 -25.47
CA GLU A 57 1.95 -15.84 -24.22
C GLU A 57 3.05 -16.43 -23.35
N THR A 58 4.17 -15.71 -23.28
CA THR A 58 5.07 -15.81 -22.15
C THR A 58 4.23 -15.67 -20.89
N GLN A 59 3.95 -16.79 -20.22
CA GLN A 59 3.55 -16.81 -18.82
C GLN A 59 4.69 -16.17 -18.04
N GLN A 60 4.66 -14.84 -17.90
CA GLN A 60 5.24 -14.22 -16.73
C GLN A 60 4.40 -14.74 -15.58
N THR A 61 4.95 -15.69 -14.82
CA THR A 61 4.43 -16.06 -13.52
C THR A 61 4.35 -14.77 -12.72
N GLN A 62 3.18 -14.14 -12.66
CA GLN A 62 2.97 -12.95 -11.83
C GLN A 62 3.28 -13.38 -10.41
N LYS A 63 4.43 -12.93 -9.89
CA LYS A 63 4.86 -13.25 -8.55
C LYS A 63 3.82 -12.64 -7.60
N ILE A 64 3.10 -13.50 -6.89
CA ILE A 64 1.99 -13.09 -6.03
C ILE A 64 2.59 -12.30 -4.86
N GLU A 65 2.30 -11.01 -4.79
CA GLU A 65 2.72 -10.19 -3.66
C GLU A 65 2.11 -10.72 -2.36
N THR A 66 2.98 -10.91 -1.38
CA THR A 66 2.66 -11.34 -0.01
C THR A 66 2.41 -10.16 0.92
N GLY A 67 2.71 -8.94 0.49
CA GLY A 67 2.49 -7.70 1.24
C GLY A 67 3.36 -6.56 0.72
N ALA A 68 3.59 -5.56 1.56
CA ALA A 68 4.41 -4.41 1.20
C ALA A 68 5.05 -3.73 2.42
N ALA A 69 6.05 -2.91 2.16
CA ALA A 69 6.70 -2.04 3.13
C ALA A 69 6.73 -0.58 2.65
N LEU A 70 6.64 0.34 3.62
CA LEU A 70 6.98 1.75 3.47
C LEU A 70 8.31 2.00 4.17
N VAL A 71 9.15 2.78 3.53
CA VAL A 71 10.44 3.21 4.09
C VAL A 71 10.26 4.57 4.75
N ILE A 72 10.71 4.67 6.00
CA ILE A 72 10.74 5.91 6.79
C ILE A 72 12.20 6.32 6.92
N SER A 73 12.52 7.50 6.43
CA SER A 73 13.90 8.01 6.43
C SER A 73 14.31 8.40 7.85
N GLY A 74 15.44 7.87 8.33
CA GLY A 74 15.99 8.21 9.65
C GLY A 74 16.40 9.67 9.79
N SER A 75 16.68 10.37 8.67
CA SER A 75 17.17 11.76 8.69
C SER A 75 16.10 12.81 8.99
N ASN A 76 14.81 12.51 8.79
CA ASN A 76 13.73 13.47 8.96
C ASN A 76 12.40 12.85 9.42
N ASN A 77 12.38 11.57 9.78
CA ASN A 77 11.19 10.79 10.17
C ASN A 77 10.02 10.85 9.18
N ASN A 78 10.24 11.32 7.94
CA ASN A 78 9.22 11.33 6.90
C ASN A 78 9.25 10.03 6.11
N PHE A 79 8.09 9.65 5.59
CA PHE A 79 8.02 8.57 4.62
C PHE A 79 8.80 8.97 3.36
N SER A 80 9.64 8.08 2.84
CA SER A 80 10.45 8.35 1.64
C SER A 80 9.60 8.40 0.35
N GLY A 81 8.29 8.17 0.45
CA GLY A 81 7.37 8.12 -0.68
C GLY A 81 7.25 6.75 -1.35
N GLN A 82 8.15 5.81 -1.05
CA GLN A 82 8.23 4.57 -1.81
C GLN A 82 7.56 3.40 -1.08
N ARG A 83 6.49 2.89 -1.69
CA ARG A 83 5.91 1.58 -1.41
C ARG A 83 6.75 0.50 -2.10
N ILE A 84 7.22 -0.48 -1.34
CA ILE A 84 8.02 -1.61 -1.83
C ILE A 84 7.23 -2.90 -1.71
N ALA A 85 7.10 -3.62 -2.82
CA ALA A 85 6.45 -4.93 -2.85
C ALA A 85 7.25 -5.97 -2.04
N ILE A 86 6.54 -6.81 -1.30
CA ILE A 86 7.11 -8.02 -0.66
C ILE A 86 6.43 -9.22 -1.29
N ASP A 87 7.21 -10.17 -1.78
CA ASP A 87 6.75 -11.25 -2.64
C ASP A 87 7.20 -12.64 -2.14
N ASN A 88 7.67 -12.70 -0.90
CA ASN A 88 8.04 -13.92 -0.21
C ASN A 88 7.61 -13.83 1.26
N TYR A 89 6.63 -14.66 1.64
CA TYR A 89 6.11 -14.68 3.00
C TYR A 89 7.18 -15.22 3.96
N ASN A 90 7.47 -14.46 5.00
CA ASN A 90 8.35 -14.87 6.08
C ASN A 90 7.99 -14.11 7.36
N THR A 91 8.28 -14.69 8.52
CA THR A 91 7.95 -14.09 9.83
C THR A 91 9.17 -13.51 10.55
N THR A 92 10.36 -13.71 10.00
CA THR A 92 11.65 -13.35 10.60
C THR A 92 12.39 -12.27 9.81
N SER A 93 12.29 -12.28 8.47
CA SER A 93 12.97 -11.31 7.62
C SER A 93 12.26 -11.09 6.28
N ILE A 94 12.34 -9.87 5.73
CA ILE A 94 11.79 -9.50 4.43
C ILE A 94 12.83 -8.77 3.59
N ASN A 95 12.73 -8.87 2.27
CA ASN A 95 13.52 -8.05 1.36
C ASN A 95 12.78 -6.74 1.07
N VAL A 96 13.44 -5.61 1.28
CA VAL A 96 12.94 -4.28 0.94
C VAL A 96 14.00 -3.60 0.09
N ASP A 97 13.79 -3.58 -1.22
CA ASP A 97 14.70 -2.98 -2.21
C ASP A 97 16.16 -3.48 -2.06
N GLY A 98 16.33 -4.80 -2.00
CA GLY A 98 17.63 -5.44 -1.80
C GLY A 98 18.11 -5.47 -0.35
N THR A 99 17.48 -4.72 0.56
CA THR A 99 17.82 -4.73 1.99
C THR A 99 17.10 -5.86 2.71
N ASN A 100 17.85 -6.71 3.42
CA ASN A 100 17.26 -7.72 4.29
C ASN A 100 16.87 -7.11 5.64
N VAL A 101 15.57 -6.94 5.89
CA VAL A 101 15.03 -6.32 7.10
C VAL A 101 14.56 -7.41 8.06
N VAL A 102 15.13 -7.45 9.27
CA VAL A 102 14.67 -8.34 10.34
C VAL A 102 13.33 -7.83 10.88
N ILE A 103 12.33 -8.71 10.94
CA ILE A 103 10.95 -8.43 11.36
C ILE A 103 10.43 -9.39 12.45
N GLY A 104 11.25 -10.35 12.86
CA GLY A 104 10.92 -11.26 13.95
C GLY A 104 12.07 -12.19 14.30
N TYR A 105 11.95 -12.83 15.45
CA TYR A 105 12.90 -13.81 15.95
C TYR A 105 12.14 -15.10 16.28
N PRO A 106 12.63 -16.28 15.83
CA PRO A 106 12.01 -17.56 16.15
C PRO A 106 11.84 -17.77 17.65
N GLY A 107 10.74 -18.43 18.05
CA GLY A 107 10.49 -18.80 19.45
C GLY A 107 9.99 -17.68 20.36
N ILE A 108 9.83 -16.45 19.86
CA ILE A 108 9.27 -15.33 20.64
C ILE A 108 7.79 -15.13 20.27
N GLN A 109 6.89 -15.45 21.20
CA GLN A 109 5.46 -15.19 21.07
C GLN A 109 4.99 -14.27 22.19
N SER A 110 4.38 -13.15 21.81
CA SER A 110 3.71 -12.22 22.74
C SER A 110 2.21 -12.28 22.50
N GLY A 111 1.41 -12.33 23.57
CA GLY A 111 -0.05 -12.17 23.48
C GLY A 111 -0.49 -10.76 23.09
N ASN A 112 0.46 -9.81 23.09
CA ASN A 112 0.30 -8.43 22.61
C ASN A 112 1.38 -8.13 21.56
N TRP A 113 1.70 -6.86 21.32
CA TRP A 113 2.87 -6.48 20.54
C TRP A 113 4.15 -7.18 21.01
N SER A 114 4.94 -7.69 20.07
CA SER A 114 6.29 -8.16 20.34
C SER A 114 7.25 -6.99 20.22
N LYS A 115 7.78 -6.53 21.36
CA LYS A 115 8.73 -5.41 21.45
C LYS A 115 10.12 -5.94 21.72
N ILE A 116 10.97 -5.98 20.70
CA ILE A 116 12.28 -6.64 20.77
C ILE A 116 13.37 -5.68 20.31
N THR A 117 14.46 -5.59 21.06
CA THR A 117 15.66 -4.85 20.65
C THR A 117 16.82 -5.82 20.50
N ALA A 118 17.30 -5.98 19.27
CA ALA A 118 18.40 -6.89 18.95
C ALA A 118 19.00 -6.57 17.57
N ASN A 119 20.27 -6.92 17.36
CA ASN A 119 20.97 -6.78 16.07
C ASN A 119 20.82 -5.39 15.42
N GLY A 120 20.95 -4.33 16.20
CA GLY A 120 20.84 -2.97 15.67
C GLY A 120 19.42 -2.52 15.33
N ARG A 121 18.38 -3.30 15.66
CA ARG A 121 16.97 -2.94 15.40
C ARG A 121 16.09 -2.99 16.63
N LYS A 122 15.08 -2.13 16.64
CA LYS A 122 13.93 -2.17 17.57
C LYS A 122 12.68 -2.56 16.80
N LEU A 123 12.15 -3.74 17.09
CA LEU A 123 10.94 -4.29 16.47
C LEU A 123 9.73 -4.00 17.36
N GLU A 124 8.65 -3.54 16.77
CA GLU A 124 7.31 -3.58 17.35
C GLU A 124 6.40 -4.25 16.31
N THR A 125 6.21 -5.55 16.48
CA THR A 125 5.62 -6.43 15.46
C THR A 125 4.57 -7.34 16.05
N CYS A 126 3.54 -7.64 15.27
CA CYS A 126 2.44 -8.47 15.72
C CYS A 126 2.55 -9.89 15.18
N CYS A 127 2.31 -10.93 15.99
CA CYS A 127 2.31 -11.20 17.45
C CYS A 127 1.86 -12.68 17.56
N GLY A 128 1.70 -13.26 18.75
CA GLY A 128 1.49 -14.71 18.88
C GLY A 128 0.16 -15.25 18.32
N SER A 129 -0.86 -14.40 18.14
CA SER A 129 -2.20 -14.82 17.71
C SER A 129 -2.38 -14.95 16.20
N TYR A 130 -1.41 -14.48 15.41
CA TYR A 130 -1.43 -14.46 13.95
C TYR A 130 -0.53 -15.57 13.40
N SER A 131 -1.10 -16.43 12.57
CA SER A 131 -0.44 -17.60 11.99
C SER A 131 -0.02 -17.38 10.53
N ASP A 132 -0.75 -16.53 9.81
CA ASP A 132 -0.57 -16.33 8.37
C ASP A 132 -0.18 -14.89 8.04
N THR A 133 0.03 -14.04 9.04
CA THR A 133 0.42 -12.64 8.88
C THR A 133 1.52 -12.20 9.84
N ARG A 134 2.31 -11.24 9.39
CA ARG A 134 3.29 -10.50 10.17
C ARG A 134 3.23 -9.05 9.75
N PHE A 135 3.09 -8.15 10.71
CA PHE A 135 3.03 -6.72 10.44
C PHE A 135 3.60 -5.91 11.60
N GLY A 136 3.94 -4.66 11.33
CA GLY A 136 4.40 -3.72 12.34
C GLY A 136 5.50 -2.81 11.83
N ILE A 137 6.39 -2.43 12.74
CA ILE A 137 7.52 -1.54 12.45
C ILE A 137 8.85 -2.17 12.87
N ALA A 138 9.84 -2.02 12.02
CA ALA A 138 11.23 -2.36 12.30
C ALA A 138 12.08 -1.09 12.26
N ASN A 139 12.41 -0.54 13.43
CA ASN A 139 13.20 0.69 13.55
C ASN A 139 14.70 0.41 13.60
N SER A 140 15.49 1.33 13.05
CA SER A 140 16.93 1.35 13.31
C SER A 140 17.23 1.82 14.75
N LEU A 141 18.32 1.32 15.35
CA LEU A 141 18.84 1.81 16.63
C LEU A 141 19.82 2.98 16.49
N ASP A 142 20.44 3.15 15.31
CA ASP A 142 21.47 4.19 15.09
C ASP A 142 20.87 5.57 14.76
N GLY A 143 19.55 5.68 14.63
CA GLY A 143 18.82 6.91 14.31
C GLY A 143 19.02 7.46 12.89
N ASN A 144 20.04 6.98 12.16
CA ASN A 144 20.41 7.48 10.84
C ASN A 144 19.98 6.52 9.71
N SER A 145 19.76 5.24 10.04
CA SER A 145 19.29 4.24 9.09
C SER A 145 17.76 4.19 9.04
N ASN A 146 17.24 3.70 7.92
CA ASN A 146 15.80 3.63 7.65
C ASN A 146 15.04 2.73 8.65
N SER A 147 13.84 3.17 8.96
CA SER A 147 12.80 2.36 9.60
C SER A 147 11.84 1.84 8.53
N TYR A 148 11.21 0.69 8.80
CA TYR A 148 10.29 0.05 7.85
C TYR A 148 8.96 -0.22 8.52
N LEU A 149 7.89 0.33 7.95
CA LEU A 149 6.51 0.01 8.29
C LEU A 149 6.02 -1.03 7.28
N PHE A 150 5.58 -2.21 7.73
CA PHE A 150 5.38 -3.33 6.80
C PHE A 150 4.24 -4.24 7.21
N TYR A 151 3.63 -4.88 6.22
CA TYR A 151 2.79 -6.06 6.39
C TYR A 151 3.18 -7.12 5.38
N ASN A 152 3.12 -8.39 5.78
CA ASN A 152 3.21 -9.53 4.87
C ASN A 152 2.42 -10.72 5.42
N GLY A 153 2.12 -11.68 4.56
CA GLY A 153 1.43 -12.89 4.96
C GLY A 153 1.36 -13.93 3.86
N ASN A 154 0.72 -15.06 4.15
CA ASN A 154 0.38 -16.11 3.21
C ASN A 154 -0.99 -15.82 2.57
N PRO A 155 -1.06 -15.26 1.33
CA PRO A 155 -2.31 -14.73 0.80
C PRO A 155 -3.37 -15.81 0.64
N THR A 156 -4.62 -15.49 0.99
CA THR A 156 -5.74 -16.45 0.89
C THR A 156 -5.96 -16.87 -0.55
N SER A 157 -6.02 -18.18 -0.80
CA SER A 157 -6.41 -18.78 -2.08
C SER A 157 -7.87 -19.22 -2.12
N ASP A 158 -8.52 -19.30 -0.96
CA ASP A 158 -9.87 -19.81 -0.73
C ASP A 158 -10.77 -18.72 -0.10
N MET A 159 -10.90 -17.59 -0.78
CA MET A 159 -11.72 -16.46 -0.31
C MET A 159 -13.20 -16.86 -0.15
N PRO A 160 -13.86 -16.53 0.97
CA PRO A 160 -15.31 -16.64 1.08
C PRO A 160 -15.99 -15.79 -0.01
N THR A 161 -17.09 -16.29 -0.57
CA THR A 161 -17.85 -15.62 -1.64
C THR A 161 -19.15 -14.98 -1.16
N SER A 162 -19.51 -15.19 0.10
CA SER A 162 -20.73 -14.66 0.72
C SER A 162 -20.57 -14.58 2.25
N GLY A 163 -21.54 -13.95 2.91
CA GLY A 163 -21.55 -13.75 4.36
C GLY A 163 -20.75 -12.53 4.79
N GLN A 164 -20.84 -12.25 6.10
CA GLN A 164 -20.16 -11.14 6.75
C GLN A 164 -19.28 -11.66 7.88
N ALA A 165 -18.21 -10.94 8.17
CA ALA A 165 -17.31 -11.26 9.28
C ALA A 165 -16.74 -9.99 9.90
N SER A 166 -16.55 -10.03 11.22
CA SER A 166 -15.82 -9.00 11.96
C SER A 166 -14.38 -9.45 12.21
N TYR A 167 -13.45 -8.51 12.13
CA TYR A 167 -12.03 -8.72 12.40
C TYR A 167 -11.57 -7.74 13.46
N LEU A 168 -10.84 -8.23 14.45
CA LEU A 168 -10.24 -7.42 15.50
C LEU A 168 -8.73 -7.61 15.52
N GLY A 169 -8.00 -6.54 15.80
CA GLY A 169 -6.56 -6.57 15.72
C GLY A 169 -5.85 -5.32 16.22
N LYS A 170 -4.68 -5.07 15.63
CA LYS A 170 -3.74 -4.04 16.07
C LYS A 170 -3.25 -3.23 14.88
N ALA A 171 -2.84 -2.01 15.16
CA ALA A 171 -2.26 -1.11 14.18
C ALA A 171 -1.16 -0.23 14.80
N ILE A 172 -0.32 0.32 13.94
CA ILE A 172 0.60 1.40 14.25
C ILE A 172 0.32 2.53 13.28
N ILE A 173 0.09 3.73 13.82
CA ILE A 173 -0.09 4.96 13.04
C ILE A 173 1.17 5.80 13.24
N ILE A 174 1.70 6.35 12.15
CA ILE A 174 2.80 7.32 12.14
C ILE A 174 2.24 8.59 11.56
N ALA A 175 2.11 9.60 12.41
CA ALA A 175 1.53 10.89 12.08
C ALA A 175 1.92 11.87 13.18
N ASP A 176 2.07 13.15 12.84
CA ASP A 176 2.02 14.21 13.86
C ASP A 176 0.55 14.52 14.18
N ILE A 177 0.12 14.18 15.40
CA ILE A 177 -1.24 14.44 15.88
C ILE A 177 -1.16 15.33 17.12
N PRO A 178 -1.28 16.66 16.97
CA PRO A 178 -1.15 17.61 18.08
C PRO A 178 -2.16 17.38 19.22
N THR A 179 -3.38 16.96 18.87
CA THR A 179 -4.43 16.59 19.86
C THR A 179 -4.06 15.34 20.66
N LEU A 180 -3.32 14.43 19.99
CA LEU A 180 -2.68 13.19 20.40
C LEU A 180 -1.40 13.30 21.20
N ASN A 181 -1.09 14.37 21.93
CA ASN A 181 0.19 14.60 22.63
C ASN A 181 1.47 14.71 21.75
N GLY A 182 1.33 14.74 20.41
CA GLY A 182 2.43 15.02 19.49
C GLY A 182 3.57 13.98 19.44
N LYS A 183 3.27 12.68 19.59
CA LYS A 183 4.29 11.64 19.30
C LYS A 183 4.33 11.37 17.81
N ASP A 184 5.48 10.91 17.34
CA ASP A 184 5.67 10.47 15.96
C ASP A 184 4.95 9.15 15.64
N SER A 185 4.53 8.38 16.67
CA SER A 185 3.88 7.08 16.46
C SER A 185 2.91 6.69 17.57
N TYR A 186 1.83 6.02 17.17
CA TYR A 186 0.71 5.61 18.01
C TYR A 186 0.39 4.14 17.80
N ALA A 187 0.44 3.36 18.88
CA ALA A 187 -0.17 2.02 18.88
C ALA A 187 -1.70 2.17 18.93
N ALA A 188 -2.38 1.40 18.10
CA ALA A 188 -3.82 1.43 17.94
C ALA A 188 -4.41 0.01 17.91
N ASN A 189 -5.71 -0.09 18.17
CA ASN A 189 -6.50 -1.27 17.82
C ASN A 189 -7.04 -1.09 16.39
N SER A 190 -7.26 -2.19 15.68
CA SER A 190 -7.91 -2.16 14.37
C SER A 190 -9.16 -3.01 14.38
N GLN A 191 -10.24 -2.51 13.78
CA GLN A 191 -11.50 -3.23 13.61
C GLN A 191 -11.95 -3.16 12.16
N PHE A 192 -12.47 -4.25 11.63
CA PHE A 192 -13.06 -4.29 10.28
C PHE A 192 -14.33 -5.12 10.26
N ASN A 193 -15.34 -4.65 9.55
CA ASN A 193 -16.50 -5.44 9.15
C ASN A 193 -16.43 -5.65 7.64
N VAL A 194 -16.39 -6.92 7.26
CA VAL A 194 -16.19 -7.37 5.89
C VAL A 194 -17.46 -8.03 5.41
N ASP A 195 -17.96 -7.62 4.25
CA ASP A 195 -19.05 -8.28 3.53
C ASP A 195 -18.49 -8.91 2.26
N PHE A 196 -18.34 -10.24 2.28
CA PHE A 196 -17.79 -10.99 1.16
C PHE A 196 -18.75 -11.07 -0.03
N GLY A 197 -20.06 -11.04 0.22
CA GLY A 197 -21.07 -11.06 -0.82
C GLY A 197 -21.13 -9.75 -1.58
N ASN A 198 -21.10 -8.63 -0.84
CA ASN A 198 -21.06 -7.29 -1.41
C ASN A 198 -19.66 -6.82 -1.82
N LYS A 199 -18.62 -7.62 -1.52
CA LYS A 199 -17.21 -7.31 -1.81
C LYS A 199 -16.79 -5.95 -1.24
N SER A 200 -17.24 -5.64 -0.04
CA SER A 200 -16.99 -4.36 0.63
C SER A 200 -16.51 -4.55 2.06
N PHE A 201 -15.88 -3.52 2.60
CA PHE A 201 -15.55 -3.48 4.01
C PHE A 201 -15.56 -2.05 4.54
N ASN A 202 -15.84 -1.92 5.82
CA ASN A 202 -15.53 -0.73 6.60
C ASN A 202 -14.63 -1.12 7.77
N GLY A 203 -13.88 -0.16 8.29
CA GLY A 203 -13.02 -0.39 9.44
C GLY A 203 -12.56 0.89 10.11
N SER A 204 -11.81 0.71 11.19
CA SER A 204 -11.24 1.81 11.96
C SER A 204 -9.92 1.44 12.60
N LEU A 205 -9.13 2.48 12.86
CA LEU A 205 -7.97 2.43 13.74
C LEU A 205 -8.23 3.32 14.97
N ASP A 206 -8.17 2.72 16.15
CA ASP A 206 -8.59 3.34 17.39
C ASP A 206 -7.39 3.55 18.33
N ILE A 207 -7.16 4.79 18.75
CA ILE A 207 -6.10 5.16 19.70
C ILE A 207 -6.76 5.42 21.05
N ASN A 208 -6.42 4.65 22.09
CA ASN A 208 -7.02 4.76 23.43
C ASN A 208 -8.56 4.79 23.40
N ASP A 209 -9.16 3.86 22.64
CA ASP A 209 -10.62 3.72 22.44
C ASP A 209 -11.30 4.91 21.73
N ILE A 210 -10.51 5.85 21.19
CA ILE A 210 -10.98 6.91 20.31
C ILE A 210 -10.75 6.46 18.87
N ARG A 211 -11.83 6.39 18.10
CA ARG A 211 -11.77 6.16 16.66
C ARG A 211 -11.04 7.30 15.98
N ALA A 212 -9.78 7.04 15.61
CA ALA A 212 -8.86 8.05 15.09
C ALA A 212 -8.91 8.10 13.56
N ILE A 213 -8.98 6.93 12.93
CA ILE A 213 -9.01 6.76 11.48
C ILE A 213 -10.23 5.91 11.12
N ASN A 214 -11.02 6.34 10.14
CA ASN A 214 -12.07 5.54 9.51
C ASN A 214 -11.58 5.06 8.14
N ILE A 215 -11.93 3.84 7.77
CA ILE A 215 -11.49 3.19 6.53
C ILE A 215 -12.72 2.62 5.83
N ASP A 216 -12.87 2.92 4.54
CA ASP A 216 -13.90 2.34 3.68
C ASP A 216 -13.26 1.80 2.42
N GLY A 217 -13.71 0.63 1.95
CA GLY A 217 -13.10 0.01 0.79
C GLY A 217 -13.86 -1.17 0.20
N TYR A 218 -13.20 -1.79 -0.76
CA TYR A 218 -13.72 -2.87 -1.58
C TYR A 218 -12.70 -4.02 -1.67
N ILE A 219 -13.22 -5.18 -2.05
CA ILE A 219 -12.49 -6.44 -2.11
C ILE A 219 -12.37 -6.85 -3.58
N SER A 220 -11.15 -7.15 -4.01
CA SER A 220 -10.88 -7.70 -5.35
C SER A 220 -9.93 -8.89 -5.25
N GLY A 221 -10.46 -10.09 -5.50
CA GLY A 221 -9.75 -11.33 -5.18
C GLY A 221 -9.48 -11.40 -3.67
N ASN A 222 -8.21 -11.53 -3.30
CA ASN A 222 -7.77 -11.46 -1.90
C ASN A 222 -7.23 -10.08 -1.50
N ASN A 223 -7.36 -9.04 -2.34
CA ASN A 223 -6.86 -7.70 -2.05
C ASN A 223 -7.95 -6.83 -1.44
N LEU A 224 -7.52 -5.94 -0.54
CA LEU A 224 -8.26 -4.84 0.03
C LEU A 224 -7.77 -3.55 -0.62
N SER A 225 -8.71 -2.69 -1.03
CA SER A 225 -8.39 -1.35 -1.53
C SER A 225 -9.45 -0.37 -1.08
N GLY A 226 -9.04 0.86 -0.75
CA GLY A 226 -9.97 1.82 -0.18
C GLY A 226 -9.32 3.16 0.14
N TYR A 227 -9.98 3.90 1.02
CA TYR A 227 -9.52 5.20 1.50
C TYR A 227 -9.71 5.31 3.00
N ALA A 228 -8.78 6.01 3.64
CA ALA A 228 -8.78 6.29 5.06
C ALA A 228 -8.86 7.79 5.31
N SER A 229 -9.65 8.18 6.31
CA SER A 229 -9.81 9.57 6.75
C SER A 229 -9.66 9.69 8.26
N SER A 230 -9.07 10.79 8.73
CA SER A 230 -8.91 11.07 10.15
C SER A 230 -10.17 11.72 10.71
N SER A 231 -10.63 11.25 11.87
CA SER A 231 -11.73 11.86 12.65
C SER A 231 -11.24 12.77 13.78
N ILE A 232 -9.94 12.76 14.07
CA ILE A 232 -9.34 13.52 15.19
C ILE A 232 -8.40 14.63 14.73
N ASN A 233 -8.05 14.66 13.44
CA ASN A 233 -7.26 15.72 12.82
C ASN A 233 -7.65 15.88 11.35
N TYR A 234 -8.55 16.83 11.06
CA TYR A 234 -9.07 17.08 9.70
C TYR A 234 -8.02 17.64 8.72
N SER A 235 -6.86 18.09 9.20
CA SER A 235 -5.74 18.50 8.34
C SER A 235 -4.99 17.31 7.75
N MET A 236 -5.18 16.09 8.28
CA MET A 236 -4.60 14.88 7.69
C MET A 236 -5.30 14.56 6.36
N PRO A 237 -4.58 14.43 5.25
CA PRO A 237 -5.19 14.13 3.96
C PRO A 237 -5.81 12.74 3.95
N THR A 238 -6.95 12.62 3.25
CA THR A 238 -7.53 11.32 2.93
C THR A 238 -6.54 10.50 2.11
N SER A 239 -6.30 9.26 2.51
CA SER A 239 -5.15 8.48 2.03
C SER A 239 -5.56 7.12 1.52
N PRO A 240 -4.95 6.62 0.41
CA PRO A 240 -5.20 5.28 -0.08
C PRO A 240 -4.89 4.19 0.96
N VAL A 241 -5.72 3.16 0.97
CA VAL A 241 -5.52 1.93 1.73
C VAL A 241 -5.23 0.79 0.75
N GLU A 242 -4.20 0.01 1.03
CA GLU A 242 -4.00 -1.30 0.42
C GLU A 242 -3.91 -2.38 1.50
N GLY A 243 -4.24 -3.61 1.15
CA GLY A 243 -4.07 -4.75 2.04
C GLY A 243 -4.47 -6.04 1.36
N LYS A 244 -4.41 -7.14 2.11
CA LYS A 244 -4.83 -8.46 1.65
C LYS A 244 -5.47 -9.28 2.76
N PHE A 245 -6.21 -10.29 2.36
CA PHE A 245 -6.65 -11.41 3.19
C PHE A 245 -5.62 -12.54 3.17
N TYR A 246 -5.48 -13.21 4.30
CA TYR A 246 -4.44 -14.20 4.57
C TYR A 246 -4.99 -15.44 5.28
N GLY A 247 -4.33 -16.58 5.02
CA GLY A 247 -4.68 -17.87 5.57
C GLY A 247 -5.99 -18.45 5.01
N GLU A 248 -6.33 -19.65 5.49
CA GLU A 248 -7.56 -20.36 5.13
C GLU A 248 -8.80 -19.48 5.34
N GLN A 249 -9.71 -19.49 4.38
CA GLN A 249 -11.00 -18.78 4.42
C GLN A 249 -10.91 -17.33 4.90
N ALA A 250 -9.81 -16.64 4.54
CA ALA A 250 -9.54 -15.27 4.95
C ALA A 250 -9.59 -15.08 6.49
N LYS A 251 -9.00 -16.00 7.27
CA LYS A 251 -9.03 -15.89 8.75
C LYS A 251 -8.25 -14.68 9.29
N GLU A 252 -7.36 -14.09 8.50
CA GLU A 252 -6.57 -12.92 8.86
C GLU A 252 -6.59 -11.89 7.72
N LEU A 253 -6.38 -10.62 8.05
CA LEU A 253 -6.14 -9.55 7.08
C LEU A 253 -5.04 -8.62 7.58
N ALA A 254 -4.32 -7.98 6.67
CA ALA A 254 -3.35 -6.94 6.99
C ALA A 254 -3.14 -5.99 5.82
N GLY A 255 -2.69 -4.78 6.11
CA GLY A 255 -2.51 -3.75 5.10
C GLY A 255 -1.79 -2.51 5.60
N LEU A 256 -1.64 -1.54 4.71
CA LEU A 256 -1.02 -0.25 4.97
C LEU A 256 -1.87 0.91 4.46
N ILE A 257 -1.55 2.07 5.00
CA ILE A 257 -2.05 3.37 4.58
C ILE A 257 -0.84 4.25 4.36
N GLN A 258 -0.80 4.96 3.25
CA GLN A 258 0.23 5.97 2.99
C GLN A 258 -0.43 7.21 2.41
N SER A 259 -0.17 8.36 3.03
CA SER A 259 -0.65 9.62 2.48
C SER A 259 0.15 10.03 1.26
N LYS A 260 -0.53 10.66 0.29
CA LYS A 260 0.09 11.07 -0.98
C LYS A 260 1.20 12.11 -0.80
N ASP A 261 1.08 12.92 0.25
CA ASP A 261 2.07 13.93 0.66
C ASP A 261 3.13 13.38 1.60
N ASN A 262 3.08 12.08 1.93
CA ASN A 262 4.02 11.38 2.82
C ASN A 262 4.06 11.91 4.26
N SER A 263 3.07 12.70 4.68
CA SER A 263 2.95 13.25 6.03
C SER A 263 2.48 12.24 7.07
N TRP A 264 1.78 11.18 6.65
CA TRP A 264 1.35 10.13 7.56
C TRP A 264 1.19 8.77 6.88
N GLY A 265 1.17 7.73 7.70
CA GLY A 265 0.91 6.37 7.26
C GLY A 265 0.53 5.48 8.43
N ALA A 266 0.07 4.29 8.10
CA ALA A 266 -0.27 3.30 9.11
C ALA A 266 -0.05 1.88 8.58
N VAL A 267 0.10 0.94 9.50
CA VAL A 267 -0.01 -0.48 9.23
C VAL A 267 -1.03 -1.07 10.17
N PHE A 268 -1.80 -2.03 9.69
CA PHE A 268 -2.80 -2.74 10.48
C PHE A 268 -2.79 -4.23 10.15
N GLY A 269 -3.26 -5.02 11.11
CA GLY A 269 -3.61 -6.42 10.89
C GLY A 269 -4.65 -6.87 11.90
N ALA A 270 -5.55 -7.73 11.45
CA ALA A 270 -6.71 -8.16 12.22
C ALA A 270 -7.08 -9.61 11.93
N LYS A 271 -7.65 -10.27 12.95
CA LYS A 271 -8.07 -11.67 12.89
C LYS A 271 -9.59 -11.76 12.93
N LYS A 272 -10.15 -12.65 12.10
CA LYS A 272 -11.57 -12.98 12.08
C LYS A 272 -12.03 -13.45 13.47
N GLN A 273 -13.19 -12.98 13.92
CA GLN A 273 -13.82 -13.36 15.19
C GLN A 273 -14.76 -14.54 15.04
#